data_AF-A0A8C5CZN8-F1
#
_entry.id   AF-A0A8C5CZN8-F1
#
_cell.length_a   1.000
_cell.length_b   1.000
_cell.length_c   1.000
_cell.angle_alpha   90.00
_cell.angle_beta   90.00
_cell.angle_gamma   90.00
#
_symmetry.space_group_name_H-M   'P 1'
#
loop_
_entity.id
_entity.type
_entity.pdbx_description
1 polymer ?
#
loop_
_entity_poly.entity_id
_entity_poly.type
_entity_poly.pdbx_seq_one_letter_code
_entity_poly.pdbx_strand_id
1 'polypeptide(L)'
;LNGCHLSERCCEALASVLSSNSSSLLELDVSSNDLQDSGVKLLSAGLGSPHCTLETLRLNGCRLSERCCEALASVLSSNSCSLRELDVSSNDLQDSGVKLLSAGLGSPHCTLETLRLNGCHLSERCCEALASVLSSNSCSLRELDVSSNDLQDSGVKLLSAGLGSPHCTLETLSLSGCLVTQEGCASLASALSSNPSHLRKLDLSYNHPGDSGAALLSAGLEDPLWRLDTLSVEHGGVWRLKPALKKYACDLTLDPNTANRRLSLSEDNRKVTRVREDQSYPDHPDRFDSQPQVLGREALTGRCYWEVEWEGVVCIGVTYRGITRRGEGDDSDLGGTTSPGLFIVMMVVTMPGTTVQRQTSLSPAGSTRVGVYLDRPAGSLSFYRVSPGGGGSSDTLTHIHTFWSSFTQEDLLPGVG
;
A
#
# COMPACT_ATOMS: atom_id res chain seq x y z
N LEU A 1 8.56 8.39 14.14
CA LEU A 1 8.63 7.12 14.90
C LEU A 1 8.20 5.93 14.03
N ASN A 2 8.56 5.96 12.74
CA ASN A 2 8.21 4.90 11.79
C ASN A 2 8.94 3.59 12.16
N GLY A 3 8.23 2.46 12.20
CA GLY A 3 8.84 1.13 12.38
C GLY A 3 9.60 0.94 13.69
N CYS A 4 9.24 1.68 14.75
CA CYS A 4 9.98 1.72 16.01
C CYS A 4 9.51 0.70 17.07
N HIS A 5 8.58 -0.21 16.72
CA HIS A 5 7.93 -1.14 17.65
C HIS A 5 7.30 -0.45 18.86
N LEU A 6 6.50 0.59 18.61
CA LEU A 6 5.80 1.32 19.66
C LEU A 6 4.85 0.40 20.44
N SER A 7 4.91 0.49 21.77
CA SER A 7 4.00 -0.19 22.68
C SER A 7 2.80 0.69 23.03
N GLU A 8 1.77 0.12 23.65
CA GLU A 8 0.62 0.87 24.16
C GLU A 8 1.02 2.02 25.11
N ARG A 9 2.02 1.79 25.97
CA ARG A 9 2.59 2.84 26.84
C ARG A 9 3.24 3.99 26.07
N CYS A 10 3.79 3.69 24.89
CA CYS A 10 4.31 4.74 24.02
C CYS A 10 3.16 5.61 23.50
N CYS A 11 2.01 5.03 23.14
CA CYS A 11 0.82 5.78 22.74
C CYS A 11 0.26 6.64 23.88
N GLU A 12 0.26 6.16 25.12
CA GLU A 12 -0.13 6.97 26.30
C GLU A 12 0.80 8.18 26.49
N ALA A 13 2.11 7.95 26.38
CA ALA A 13 3.10 9.01 26.49
C ALA A 13 2.96 10.04 25.35
N LEU A 14 2.74 9.58 24.12
CA LEU A 14 2.48 10.45 22.97
C LEU A 14 1.18 11.24 23.15
N ALA A 15 0.11 10.61 23.62
CA ALA A 15 -1.15 11.30 23.92
C ALA A 15 -0.95 12.40 24.98
N SER A 16 -0.14 12.13 26.01
CA SER A 16 0.23 13.11 27.03
C SER A 16 1.03 14.29 26.45
N VAL A 17 1.92 14.03 25.49
CA VAL A 17 2.63 15.09 24.76
C VAL A 17 1.66 15.90 23.90
N LEU A 18 0.78 15.26 23.14
CA LEU A 18 -0.21 15.93 22.26
C LEU A 18 -1.18 16.82 23.05
N SER A 19 -1.53 16.43 24.26
CA SER A 19 -2.43 17.17 25.14
C SER A 19 -1.75 18.27 25.97
N SER A 20 -0.42 18.35 25.95
CA SER A 20 0.34 19.32 26.73
C SER A 20 0.26 20.73 26.14
N ASN A 21 0.00 21.72 26.98
CA ASN A 21 -0.02 23.15 26.61
C ASN A 21 1.33 23.67 26.08
N SER A 22 2.42 22.95 26.36
CA SER A 22 3.76 23.27 25.86
C SER A 22 4.11 22.56 24.55
N SER A 23 3.20 21.74 24.02
CA SER A 23 3.44 21.00 22.78
C SER A 23 3.46 21.94 21.58
N SER A 24 4.49 21.77 20.75
CA SER A 24 4.66 22.43 19.45
C SER A 24 4.75 21.40 18.32
N LEU A 25 4.28 20.18 18.57
CA LEU A 25 4.35 19.08 17.61
C LEU A 25 3.31 19.28 16.51
N LEU A 26 3.78 19.57 15.30
CA LEU A 26 2.94 19.75 14.11
C LEU A 26 2.77 18.46 13.30
N GLU A 27 3.75 17.56 13.35
CA GLU A 27 3.77 16.34 12.55
C GLU A 27 4.15 15.13 13.40
N LEU A 28 3.36 14.07 13.29
CA LEU A 28 3.59 12.79 13.96
C LEU A 28 3.42 11.65 12.96
N ASP A 29 4.55 11.04 12.61
CA ASP A 29 4.57 9.78 11.88
C ASP A 29 4.86 8.62 12.83
N VAL A 30 3.85 7.78 13.04
CA VAL A 30 3.92 6.53 13.81
C VAL A 30 3.60 5.32 12.93
N SER A 31 3.72 5.48 11.61
CA SER A 31 3.45 4.42 10.64
C SER A 31 4.30 3.18 10.90
N SER A 32 3.84 2.03 10.42
CA SER A 32 4.57 0.77 10.47
C SER A 32 4.80 0.25 11.90
N ASN A 33 3.94 0.65 12.85
CA ASN A 33 3.93 0.14 14.22
C ASN A 33 2.65 -0.63 14.49
N ASP A 34 2.72 -1.71 15.27
CA ASP A 34 1.53 -2.50 15.64
C ASP A 34 0.71 -1.80 16.75
N LEU A 35 0.09 -0.67 16.41
CA LEU A 35 -0.68 0.14 17.35
C LEU A 35 -2.03 -0.48 17.66
N GLN A 36 -2.63 -1.15 16.68
CA GLN A 36 -4.00 -1.65 16.72
C GLN A 36 -5.01 -0.53 17.04
N ASP A 37 -6.28 -0.90 17.21
CA ASP A 37 -7.33 0.09 17.51
C ASP A 37 -7.14 0.76 18.87
N SER A 38 -6.55 0.05 19.86
CA SER A 38 -6.30 0.59 21.20
C SER A 38 -5.28 1.71 21.18
N GLY A 39 -4.19 1.58 20.43
CA GLY A 39 -3.18 2.63 20.28
C GLY A 39 -3.78 3.92 19.69
N VAL A 40 -4.60 3.80 18.65
CA VAL A 40 -5.29 4.96 18.05
C VAL A 40 -6.31 5.56 19.01
N LYS A 41 -7.02 4.75 19.78
CA LYS A 41 -7.95 5.24 20.80
C LYS A 41 -7.23 6.08 21.86
N LEU A 42 -6.03 5.66 22.29
CA LEU A 42 -5.20 6.43 23.23
C LEU A 42 -4.69 7.73 22.61
N LEU A 43 -4.16 7.68 21.39
CA LEU A 43 -3.72 8.88 20.67
C LEU A 43 -4.87 9.87 20.47
N SER A 44 -6.07 9.38 20.17
CA SER A 44 -7.28 10.20 19.97
C SER A 44 -7.65 11.02 21.20
N ALA A 45 -7.39 10.51 22.41
CA ALA A 45 -7.59 11.28 23.65
C ALA A 45 -6.65 12.50 23.71
N GLY A 46 -5.42 12.38 23.24
CA GLY A 46 -4.47 13.49 23.12
C GLY A 46 -4.85 14.45 22.00
N LEU A 47 -5.22 13.92 20.83
CA LEU A 47 -5.62 14.70 19.66
C LEU A 47 -6.88 15.54 19.88
N GLY A 48 -7.81 15.06 20.71
CA GLY A 48 -9.02 15.81 21.07
C GLY A 48 -8.78 17.00 22.00
N SER A 49 -7.58 17.12 22.58
CA SER A 49 -7.24 18.23 23.48
C SER A 49 -7.27 19.59 22.76
N PRO A 50 -7.80 20.66 23.38
CA PRO A 50 -7.71 22.02 22.84
C PRO A 50 -6.27 22.56 22.77
N HIS A 51 -5.31 21.86 23.37
CA HIS A 51 -3.90 22.20 23.31
C HIS A 51 -3.14 21.46 22.20
N CYS A 52 -3.80 20.53 21.49
CA CYS A 52 -3.19 19.80 20.41
C CYS A 52 -3.02 20.70 19.17
N THR A 53 -1.77 20.89 18.76
CA THR A 53 -1.38 21.67 17.58
C THR A 53 -1.01 20.79 16.38
N LEU A 54 -1.25 19.48 16.48
CA LEU A 54 -0.86 18.53 15.45
C LEU A 54 -1.68 18.75 14.16
N GLU A 55 -0.97 18.98 13.06
CA GLU A 55 -1.53 19.19 11.73
C GLU A 55 -1.41 17.95 10.85
N THR A 56 -0.37 17.13 11.03
CA THR A 56 -0.13 15.93 10.22
C THR A 56 -0.01 14.69 11.09
N LEU A 57 -0.84 13.68 10.81
CA LEU A 57 -0.78 12.38 11.47
C LEU A 57 -0.69 11.26 10.43
N ARG A 58 0.38 10.45 10.53
CA ARG A 58 0.56 9.26 9.70
C ARG A 58 0.50 8.00 10.56
N LEU A 59 -0.47 7.16 10.23
CA LEU A 59 -0.85 5.89 10.86
C LEU A 59 -0.83 4.74 9.85
N ASN A 60 -0.03 4.89 8.80
CA ASN A 60 0.00 3.94 7.71
C ASN A 60 0.53 2.58 8.20
N GLY A 61 -0.16 1.48 7.87
CA GLY A 61 0.32 0.13 8.18
C GLY A 61 0.40 -0.18 9.68
N CYS A 62 -0.56 0.34 10.46
CA CYS A 62 -0.59 0.22 11.92
C CYS A 62 -1.48 -0.91 12.47
N ARG A 63 -1.94 -1.82 11.60
CA ARG A 63 -2.90 -2.90 11.90
C ARG A 63 -4.22 -2.39 12.47
N LEU A 64 -4.73 -1.30 11.90
CA LEU A 64 -6.00 -0.71 12.29
C LEU A 64 -7.18 -1.43 11.63
N SER A 65 -8.31 -1.48 12.32
CA SER A 65 -9.60 -1.98 11.81
C SER A 65 -10.64 -0.86 11.72
N GLU A 66 -11.86 -1.17 11.32
CA GLU A 66 -12.99 -0.22 11.31
C GLU A 66 -13.24 0.43 12.68
N ARG A 67 -12.84 -0.21 13.78
CA ARG A 67 -13.10 0.27 15.15
C ARG A 67 -12.31 1.52 15.51
N CYS A 68 -11.13 1.72 14.95
CA CYS A 68 -10.35 2.94 15.21
C CYS A 68 -11.02 4.19 14.61
N CYS A 69 -11.84 4.01 13.58
CA CYS A 69 -12.44 5.10 12.81
C CYS A 69 -13.43 5.92 13.63
N GLU A 70 -14.11 5.33 14.61
CA GLU A 70 -15.00 6.07 15.52
C GLU A 70 -14.23 7.09 16.38
N ALA A 71 -13.06 6.70 16.89
CA ALA A 71 -12.22 7.58 17.70
C ALA A 71 -11.66 8.74 16.85
N LEU A 72 -11.18 8.43 15.64
CA LEU A 72 -10.71 9.44 14.68
C LEU A 72 -11.84 10.37 14.23
N ALA A 73 -13.04 9.83 13.96
CA ALA A 73 -14.19 10.64 13.59
C ALA A 73 -14.59 11.63 14.70
N SER A 74 -14.54 11.20 15.98
CA SER A 74 -14.75 12.10 17.11
C SER A 74 -13.73 13.24 17.14
N VAL A 75 -12.45 12.93 16.92
CA VAL A 75 -11.38 13.94 16.84
C VAL A 75 -11.66 14.93 15.70
N LEU A 76 -11.92 14.45 14.49
CA LEU A 76 -12.18 15.29 13.31
C LEU A 76 -13.43 16.16 13.46
N SER A 77 -14.41 15.70 14.23
CA SER A 77 -15.64 16.46 14.51
C SER A 77 -15.46 17.55 15.58
N SER A 78 -14.35 17.52 16.32
CA SER A 78 -14.09 18.43 17.44
C SER A 78 -13.62 19.81 16.98
N ASN A 79 -14.12 20.85 17.65
CA ASN A 79 -13.75 22.25 17.41
C ASN A 79 -12.28 22.56 17.76
N SER A 80 -11.62 21.66 18.49
CA SER A 80 -10.19 21.72 18.82
C SER A 80 -9.29 21.05 17.78
N CYS A 81 -9.85 20.41 16.76
CA CYS A 81 -9.05 19.66 15.78
C CYS A 81 -8.22 20.59 14.90
N SER A 82 -6.91 20.40 14.92
CA SER A 82 -5.95 21.12 14.08
C SER A 82 -5.47 20.31 12.88
N LEU A 83 -5.92 19.06 12.72
CA LEU A 83 -5.43 18.15 11.68
C LEU A 83 -5.79 18.64 10.27
N ARG A 84 -4.76 18.74 9.43
CA ARG A 84 -4.82 19.05 7.99
C ARG A 84 -4.54 17.82 7.14
N GLU A 85 -3.68 16.91 7.61
CA GLU A 85 -3.33 15.66 6.90
C GLU A 85 -3.52 14.45 7.81
N LEU A 86 -4.26 13.45 7.30
CA LEU A 86 -4.43 12.16 7.93
C LEU A 86 -4.14 11.06 6.92
N ASP A 87 -3.12 10.27 7.19
CA ASP A 87 -2.79 9.06 6.43
C ASP A 87 -3.09 7.82 7.29
N VAL A 88 -4.09 7.05 6.89
CA VAL A 88 -4.47 5.77 7.51
C VAL A 88 -4.36 4.61 6.50
N SER A 89 -3.60 4.80 5.43
CA SER A 89 -3.44 3.84 4.35
C SER A 89 -2.84 2.51 4.84
N SER A 90 -3.01 1.45 4.04
CA SER A 90 -2.52 0.09 4.34
C SER A 90 -3.03 -0.47 5.68
N ASN A 91 -4.29 -0.19 6.04
CA ASN A 91 -5.00 -0.74 7.20
C ASN A 91 -6.34 -1.34 6.78
N ASP A 92 -6.89 -2.31 7.51
CA ASP A 92 -8.15 -3.00 7.14
C ASP A 92 -9.40 -2.27 7.65
N LEU A 93 -9.63 -1.05 7.15
CA LEU A 93 -10.72 -0.19 7.64
C LEU A 93 -12.10 -0.62 7.13
N GLN A 94 -12.15 -1.26 5.95
CA GLN A 94 -13.38 -1.67 5.27
C GLN A 94 -14.37 -0.51 5.01
N ASP A 95 -15.50 -0.80 4.38
CA ASP A 95 -16.51 0.23 4.06
C ASP A 95 -17.13 0.86 5.32
N SER A 96 -17.26 0.08 6.39
CA SER A 96 -17.81 0.53 7.68
C SER A 96 -16.91 1.57 8.35
N GLY A 97 -15.59 1.40 8.30
CA GLY A 97 -14.64 2.38 8.83
C GLY A 97 -14.73 3.72 8.11
N VAL A 98 -14.79 3.70 6.77
CA VAL A 98 -14.95 4.94 5.97
C VAL A 98 -16.29 5.61 6.25
N LYS A 99 -17.36 4.84 6.45
CA LYS A 99 -18.66 5.40 6.85
C LYS A 99 -18.59 6.13 8.20
N LEU A 100 -17.85 5.58 9.17
CA LEU A 100 -17.60 6.25 10.46
C LEU A 100 -16.75 7.51 10.30
N LEU A 101 -15.64 7.44 9.56
CA LEU A 101 -14.79 8.61 9.28
C LEU A 101 -15.57 9.73 8.58
N SER A 102 -16.45 9.37 7.64
CA SER A 102 -17.28 10.33 6.89
C SER A 102 -18.18 11.17 7.80
N ALA A 103 -18.64 10.62 8.93
CA ALA A 103 -19.40 11.40 9.90
C ALA A 103 -18.57 12.51 10.55
N GLY A 104 -17.28 12.27 10.82
CA GLY A 104 -16.34 13.27 11.30
C GLY A 104 -15.97 14.30 10.23
N LEU A 105 -15.69 13.84 9.00
CA LEU A 105 -15.34 14.69 7.85
C LEU A 105 -16.47 15.62 7.43
N GLY A 106 -17.73 15.21 7.61
CA GLY A 106 -18.90 16.04 7.33
C GLY A 106 -19.13 17.16 8.35
N SER A 107 -18.43 17.16 9.49
CA SER A 107 -18.57 18.19 10.51
C SER A 107 -18.12 19.57 9.99
N PRO A 108 -18.84 20.66 10.32
CA PRO A 108 -18.39 22.03 10.01
C PRO A 108 -17.11 22.43 10.77
N HIS A 109 -16.68 21.63 11.73
CA HIS A 109 -15.44 21.83 12.49
C HIS A 109 -14.25 21.09 11.89
N CYS A 110 -14.48 20.22 10.89
CA CYS A 110 -13.40 19.46 10.27
C CYS A 110 -12.56 20.37 9.36
N THR A 111 -11.26 20.46 9.67
CA THR A 111 -10.28 21.26 8.93
C THR A 111 -9.38 20.41 8.03
N LEU A 112 -9.67 19.11 7.92
CA LEU A 112 -8.83 18.17 7.19
C LEU A 112 -8.83 18.47 5.68
N GLU A 113 -7.64 18.62 5.13
CA GLU A 113 -7.40 18.95 3.72
C GLU A 113 -6.91 17.74 2.93
N THR A 114 -6.16 16.83 3.56
CA THR A 114 -5.60 15.64 2.93
C THR A 114 -6.01 14.39 3.68
N LEU A 115 -6.62 13.46 2.96
CA LEU A 115 -6.99 12.14 3.47
C LEU A 115 -6.44 11.04 2.57
N ARG A 116 -5.64 10.15 3.14
CA ARG A 116 -5.10 8.97 2.44
C ARG A 116 -5.68 7.68 3.03
N LEU A 117 -6.34 6.92 2.17
CA LEU A 117 -7.06 5.67 2.39
C LEU A 117 -6.57 4.58 1.40
N ASN A 118 -5.33 4.68 0.93
CA ASN A 118 -4.79 3.74 -0.04
C ASN A 118 -4.76 2.32 0.56
N GLY A 119 -5.25 1.33 -0.19
CA GLY A 119 -5.17 -0.07 0.23
C GLY A 119 -5.88 -0.39 1.55
N CYS A 120 -7.06 0.21 1.76
CA CYS A 120 -7.85 0.07 2.98
C CYS A 120 -8.97 -0.98 2.93
N HIS A 121 -8.92 -1.88 1.96
CA HIS A 121 -9.94 -2.92 1.72
C HIS A 121 -11.34 -2.33 1.45
N LEU A 122 -11.39 -1.23 0.71
CA LEU A 122 -12.64 -0.55 0.37
C LEU A 122 -13.29 -1.10 -0.90
N SER A 123 -14.62 -1.08 -0.95
CA SER A 123 -15.45 -1.43 -2.10
C SER A 123 -16.27 -0.23 -2.60
N GLU A 124 -17.11 -0.43 -3.62
CA GLU A 124 -18.03 0.60 -4.12
C GLU A 124 -18.96 1.19 -3.03
N ARG A 125 -19.19 0.46 -1.93
CA ARG A 125 -20.14 0.84 -0.88
C ARG A 125 -19.65 2.02 -0.04
N CYS A 126 -18.34 2.22 0.10
CA CYS A 126 -17.81 3.38 0.82
C CYS A 126 -18.02 4.69 0.05
N CYS A 127 -18.17 4.62 -1.27
CA CYS A 127 -18.18 5.77 -2.16
C CYS A 127 -19.40 6.67 -1.95
N GLU A 128 -20.53 6.13 -1.51
CA GLU A 128 -21.71 6.94 -1.15
C GLU A 128 -21.42 7.89 0.02
N ALA A 129 -20.73 7.39 1.05
CA ALA A 129 -20.38 8.19 2.22
C ALA A 129 -19.37 9.28 1.87
N LEU A 130 -18.33 8.94 1.08
CA LEU A 130 -17.35 9.92 0.60
C LEU A 130 -17.98 10.95 -0.35
N ALA A 131 -18.86 10.54 -1.26
CA ALA A 131 -19.57 11.46 -2.15
C ALA A 131 -20.44 12.46 -1.36
N SER A 132 -21.11 11.99 -0.29
CA SER A 132 -21.86 12.85 0.61
C SER A 132 -20.97 13.91 1.26
N VAL A 133 -19.79 13.51 1.77
CA VAL A 133 -18.78 14.44 2.32
C VAL A 133 -18.35 15.46 1.27
N LEU A 134 -17.94 15.03 0.07
CA LEU A 134 -17.48 15.91 -1.00
C LEU A 134 -18.56 16.89 -1.47
N SER A 135 -19.83 16.50 -1.37
CA SER A 135 -20.96 17.35 -1.73
C SER A 135 -21.34 18.38 -0.65
N SER A 136 -20.81 18.22 0.57
CA SER A 136 -21.13 19.08 1.71
C SER A 136 -20.44 20.43 1.62
N ASN A 137 -21.14 21.49 2.04
CA ASN A 137 -20.58 22.84 2.13
C ASN A 137 -19.55 23.01 3.26
N SER A 138 -19.46 22.05 4.19
CA SER A 138 -18.47 21.99 5.26
C SER A 138 -17.17 21.28 4.88
N CYS A 139 -17.10 20.68 3.68
CA CYS A 139 -15.95 19.88 3.29
C CYS A 139 -14.72 20.75 3.05
N SER A 140 -13.63 20.45 3.75
CA SER A 140 -12.33 21.12 3.61
C SER A 140 -11.33 20.34 2.74
N LEU A 141 -11.68 19.12 2.28
CA LEU A 141 -10.76 18.23 1.58
C LEU A 141 -10.31 18.81 0.22
N ARG A 142 -8.99 18.82 0.03
CA ARG A 142 -8.26 19.19 -1.19
C ARG A 142 -7.60 17.99 -1.85
N GLU A 143 -7.18 17.00 -1.07
CA GLU A 143 -6.56 15.78 -1.55
C GLU A 143 -7.24 14.55 -0.97
N LEU A 144 -7.66 13.65 -1.85
CA LEU A 144 -8.22 12.35 -1.50
C LEU A 144 -7.49 11.26 -2.27
N ASP A 145 -6.80 10.39 -1.54
CA ASP A 145 -6.21 9.17 -2.10
C ASP A 145 -7.00 7.95 -1.62
N VAL A 146 -7.71 7.30 -2.54
CA VAL A 146 -8.42 6.04 -2.31
C VAL A 146 -7.86 4.92 -3.19
N SER A 147 -6.63 5.07 -3.68
CA SER A 147 -5.99 4.12 -4.58
C SER A 147 -5.81 2.73 -3.98
N SER A 148 -5.57 1.74 -4.84
CA SER A 148 -5.43 0.32 -4.46
C SER A 148 -6.63 -0.29 -3.74
N ASN A 149 -7.83 0.30 -3.83
CA ASN A 149 -9.10 -0.29 -3.38
C ASN A 149 -9.91 -0.84 -4.56
N ASP A 150 -11.02 -1.55 -4.32
CA ASP A 150 -11.81 -2.19 -5.39
C ASP A 150 -13.14 -1.46 -5.64
N LEU A 151 -13.06 -0.15 -5.92
CA LEU A 151 -14.23 0.73 -6.01
C LEU A 151 -15.10 0.49 -7.25
N GLN A 152 -14.50 0.04 -8.36
CA GLN A 152 -15.16 -0.24 -9.64
C GLN A 152 -15.87 0.99 -10.24
N ASP A 153 -16.49 0.82 -11.41
CA ASP A 153 -17.23 1.91 -12.08
C ASP A 153 -18.43 2.39 -11.27
N SER A 154 -19.10 1.50 -10.53
CA SER A 154 -20.24 1.84 -9.67
C SER A 154 -19.84 2.78 -8.53
N GLY A 155 -18.72 2.53 -7.86
CA GLY A 155 -18.19 3.41 -6.82
C GLY A 155 -17.70 4.74 -7.40
N VAL A 156 -17.00 4.71 -8.54
CA VAL A 156 -16.56 5.93 -9.24
C VAL A 156 -17.74 6.79 -9.68
N LYS A 157 -18.85 6.18 -10.12
CA LYS A 157 -20.08 6.91 -10.45
C LYS A 157 -20.65 7.64 -9.24
N LEU A 158 -20.64 7.04 -8.05
CA LEU A 158 -21.07 7.68 -6.81
C LEU A 158 -20.12 8.84 -6.45
N LEU A 159 -18.80 8.62 -6.47
CA LEU A 159 -17.82 9.69 -6.24
C LEU A 159 -17.97 10.84 -7.23
N SER A 160 -18.22 10.53 -8.51
CA SER A 160 -18.45 11.53 -9.56
C SER A 160 -19.65 12.42 -9.26
N ALA A 161 -20.71 11.89 -8.64
CA ALA A 161 -21.84 12.72 -8.19
C ALA A 161 -21.44 13.72 -7.10
N GLY A 162 -20.56 13.32 -6.17
CA GLY A 162 -19.98 14.22 -5.16
C GLY A 162 -19.06 15.28 -5.78
N LEU A 163 -18.19 14.88 -6.71
CA LEU A 163 -17.28 15.78 -7.43
C LEU A 163 -18.03 16.81 -8.28
N GLY A 164 -19.17 16.44 -8.86
CA GLY A 164 -20.01 17.35 -9.64
C GLY A 164 -20.79 18.37 -8.79
N SER A 165 -20.71 18.30 -7.46
CA SER A 165 -21.33 19.29 -6.57
C SER A 165 -20.61 20.64 -6.66
N PRO A 166 -21.33 21.78 -6.71
CA PRO A 166 -20.71 23.10 -6.67
C PRO A 166 -20.00 23.41 -5.33
N HIS A 167 -20.20 22.58 -4.31
CA HIS A 167 -19.53 22.69 -3.02
C HIS A 167 -18.23 21.89 -2.95
N CYS A 168 -17.95 21.01 -3.92
CA CYS A 168 -16.74 20.22 -3.92
C CYS A 168 -15.52 21.11 -4.17
N THR A 169 -14.53 21.07 -3.27
CA THR A 169 -13.30 21.85 -3.39
C THR A 169 -12.06 21.00 -3.65
N LEU A 170 -12.26 19.71 -3.96
CA LEU A 170 -11.19 18.74 -4.15
C LEU A 170 -10.31 19.11 -5.36
N GLU A 171 -8.99 19.09 -5.16
CA GLU A 171 -7.99 19.46 -6.15
C GLU A 171 -7.20 18.25 -6.65
N THR A 172 -7.00 17.25 -5.80
CA THR A 172 -6.28 16.02 -6.13
C THR A 172 -7.13 14.81 -5.77
N LEU A 173 -7.32 13.92 -6.75
CA LEU A 173 -7.98 12.64 -6.57
C LEU A 173 -7.11 11.53 -7.14
N SER A 174 -6.75 10.55 -6.30
CA SER A 174 -6.14 9.31 -6.75
C SER A 174 -7.12 8.15 -6.67
N LEU A 175 -7.45 7.62 -7.84
CA LEU A 175 -8.22 6.40 -8.08
C LEU A 175 -7.33 5.30 -8.69
N SER A 176 -6.02 5.40 -8.47
CA SER A 176 -5.04 4.47 -9.04
C SER A 176 -5.35 3.04 -8.61
N GLY A 177 -5.47 2.10 -9.55
CA GLY A 177 -5.75 0.69 -9.25
C GLY A 177 -7.13 0.45 -8.61
N CYS A 178 -8.15 1.22 -8.97
CA CYS A 178 -9.52 1.10 -8.43
C CYS A 178 -10.48 0.25 -9.26
N LEU A 179 -9.98 -0.51 -10.25
CA LEU A 179 -10.76 -1.31 -11.20
C LEU A 179 -11.70 -0.46 -12.07
N VAL A 180 -11.25 0.74 -12.43
CA VAL A 180 -12.03 1.68 -13.25
C VAL A 180 -11.93 1.31 -14.72
N THR A 181 -13.06 1.30 -15.42
CA THR A 181 -13.15 1.09 -16.86
C THR A 181 -13.58 2.37 -17.59
N GLN A 182 -13.83 2.25 -18.90
CA GLN A 182 -14.40 3.34 -19.71
C GLN A 182 -15.69 3.93 -19.12
N GLU A 183 -16.52 3.14 -18.41
CA GLU A 183 -17.78 3.62 -17.83
C GLU A 183 -17.55 4.56 -16.64
N GLY A 184 -16.60 4.21 -15.76
CA GLY A 184 -16.17 5.08 -14.67
C GLY A 184 -15.48 6.33 -15.20
N CYS A 185 -14.67 6.23 -16.25
CA CYS A 185 -14.07 7.38 -16.93
C CYS A 185 -15.13 8.33 -17.51
N ALA A 186 -16.21 7.80 -18.09
CA ALA A 186 -17.32 8.63 -18.57
C ALA A 186 -18.03 9.37 -17.44
N SER A 187 -18.21 8.72 -16.28
CA SER A 187 -18.77 9.36 -15.09
C SER A 187 -17.88 10.49 -14.58
N LEU A 188 -16.56 10.27 -14.53
CA LEU A 188 -15.58 11.28 -14.13
C LEU A 188 -15.56 12.46 -15.11
N ALA A 189 -15.52 12.19 -16.42
CA ALA A 189 -15.55 13.25 -17.43
C ALA A 189 -16.81 14.11 -17.34
N SER A 190 -17.97 13.49 -17.06
CA SER A 190 -19.21 14.22 -16.82
C SER A 190 -19.12 15.10 -15.57
N ALA A 191 -18.51 14.63 -14.48
CA ALA A 191 -18.34 15.42 -13.26
C ALA A 191 -17.36 16.58 -13.44
N LEU A 192 -16.27 16.36 -14.18
CA LEU A 192 -15.26 17.39 -14.47
C LEU A 192 -15.77 18.48 -15.41
N SER A 193 -16.76 18.15 -16.23
CA SER A 193 -17.47 19.12 -17.07
C SER A 193 -18.48 19.96 -16.28
N SER A 194 -18.77 19.61 -15.02
CA SER A 194 -19.57 20.45 -14.13
C SER A 194 -18.80 21.72 -13.77
N ASN A 195 -19.51 22.85 -13.68
CA ASN A 195 -18.92 24.14 -13.34
C ASN A 195 -19.50 24.66 -12.01
N PRO A 196 -18.67 24.90 -10.98
CA PRO A 196 -17.21 24.80 -10.97
C PRO A 196 -16.70 23.37 -10.72
N SER A 197 -15.63 22.98 -11.42
CA SER A 197 -14.75 21.88 -11.02
C SER A 197 -13.43 22.46 -10.51
N HIS A 198 -12.95 21.96 -9.37
CA HIS A 198 -11.70 22.38 -8.74
C HIS A 198 -10.56 21.38 -8.95
N LEU A 199 -10.83 20.24 -9.58
CA LEU A 199 -9.86 19.16 -9.71
C LEU A 199 -8.73 19.54 -10.68
N ARG A 200 -7.50 19.48 -10.16
CA ARG A 200 -6.24 19.77 -10.87
C ARG A 200 -5.44 18.52 -11.15
N LYS A 201 -5.55 17.48 -10.32
CA LYS A 201 -4.81 16.23 -10.49
C LYS A 201 -5.76 15.04 -10.37
N LEU A 202 -5.75 14.20 -11.40
CA LEU A 202 -6.48 12.95 -11.44
C LEU A 202 -5.54 11.80 -11.79
N ASP A 203 -5.36 10.89 -10.84
CA ASP A 203 -4.58 9.67 -11.06
C ASP A 203 -5.50 8.46 -11.25
N LEU A 204 -5.53 7.96 -12.47
CA LEU A 204 -6.21 6.73 -12.90
C LEU A 204 -5.21 5.65 -13.34
N SER A 205 -3.93 5.77 -12.98
CA SER A 205 -2.94 4.72 -13.25
C SER A 205 -3.38 3.35 -12.71
N TYR A 206 -2.88 2.28 -13.30
CA TYR A 206 -3.18 0.90 -12.92
C TYR A 206 -4.69 0.50 -13.00
N ASN A 207 -5.49 1.23 -13.77
CA ASN A 207 -6.90 0.86 -14.09
C ASN A 207 -7.03 0.25 -15.49
N HIS A 208 -8.22 0.26 -16.10
CA HIS A 208 -8.41 -0.09 -17.51
C HIS A 208 -9.42 0.85 -18.20
N PRO A 209 -9.10 2.15 -18.35
CA PRO A 209 -9.99 3.15 -18.94
C PRO A 209 -10.41 2.82 -20.39
N GLY A 210 -9.67 1.94 -21.08
CA GLY A 210 -9.85 1.64 -22.49
C GLY A 210 -9.52 2.83 -23.39
N ASP A 211 -9.45 2.61 -24.70
CA ASP A 211 -9.13 3.68 -25.66
C ASP A 211 -10.18 4.79 -25.63
N SER A 212 -11.46 4.42 -25.46
CA SER A 212 -12.60 5.34 -25.41
C SER A 212 -12.58 6.22 -24.15
N GLY A 213 -12.37 5.65 -22.96
CA GLY A 213 -12.32 6.39 -21.70
C GLY A 213 -11.08 7.27 -21.61
N ALA A 214 -9.93 6.79 -22.07
CA ALA A 214 -8.70 7.57 -22.15
C ALA A 214 -8.84 8.75 -23.12
N ALA A 215 -9.42 8.52 -24.31
CA ALA A 215 -9.69 9.58 -25.28
C ALA A 215 -10.68 10.61 -24.73
N LEU A 216 -11.74 10.18 -24.04
CA LEU A 216 -12.72 11.06 -23.44
C LEU A 216 -12.11 12.00 -22.39
N LEU A 217 -11.29 11.46 -21.48
CA LEU A 217 -10.61 12.26 -20.46
C LEU A 217 -9.55 13.18 -21.07
N SER A 218 -8.84 12.71 -22.10
CA SER A 218 -7.84 13.52 -22.81
C SER A 218 -8.48 14.68 -23.58
N ALA A 219 -9.62 14.44 -24.23
CA ALA A 219 -10.38 15.49 -24.91
C ALA A 219 -10.88 16.57 -23.94
N GLY A 220 -11.23 16.19 -22.71
CA GLY A 220 -11.61 17.16 -21.68
C GLY A 220 -10.45 18.08 -21.25
N LEU A 221 -9.18 17.67 -21.38
CA LEU A 221 -8.03 18.56 -21.14
C LEU A 221 -7.96 19.72 -22.16
N GLU A 222 -8.61 19.59 -23.31
CA GLU A 222 -8.73 20.66 -24.31
C GLU A 222 -9.90 21.62 -23.99
N ASP A 223 -10.80 21.24 -23.08
CA ASP A 223 -11.93 22.08 -22.67
C ASP A 223 -11.45 23.17 -21.69
N PRO A 224 -11.64 24.47 -22.01
CA PRO A 224 -11.23 25.57 -21.13
C PRO A 224 -11.98 25.61 -19.79
N LEU A 225 -13.08 24.87 -19.64
CA LEU A 225 -13.81 24.74 -18.38
C LEU A 225 -13.12 23.75 -17.42
N TRP A 226 -12.34 22.80 -17.94
CA TRP A 226 -11.57 21.89 -17.11
C TRP A 226 -10.36 22.60 -16.53
N ARG A 227 -10.08 22.34 -15.25
CA ARG A 227 -8.91 22.89 -14.53
C ARG A 227 -7.83 21.83 -14.28
N LEU A 228 -7.92 20.71 -14.98
CA LEU A 228 -7.10 19.54 -14.74
C LEU A 228 -5.70 19.78 -15.32
N ASP A 229 -4.72 19.98 -14.45
CA ASP A 229 -3.31 20.22 -14.76
C ASP A 229 -2.56 18.90 -15.05
N THR A 230 -2.97 17.79 -14.43
CA THR A 230 -2.30 16.49 -14.52
C THR A 230 -3.31 15.35 -14.58
N LEU A 231 -3.16 14.50 -15.59
CA LEU A 231 -3.94 13.29 -15.78
C LEU A 231 -2.98 12.10 -15.97
N SER A 232 -3.08 11.09 -15.10
CA SER A 232 -2.35 9.83 -15.25
C SER A 232 -3.31 8.71 -15.63
N VAL A 233 -3.14 8.10 -16.81
CA VAL A 233 -4.01 7.02 -17.32
C VAL A 233 -3.25 5.74 -17.68
N GLU A 234 -2.02 5.59 -17.18
CA GLU A 234 -1.17 4.44 -17.43
C GLU A 234 -1.80 3.15 -16.89
N HIS A 235 -2.45 2.39 -17.76
CA HIS A 235 -3.39 1.35 -17.35
C HIS A 235 -2.78 -0.06 -17.30
N GLY A 236 -1.53 -0.25 -17.75
CA GLY A 236 -0.80 -1.50 -17.59
C GLY A 236 -1.49 -2.78 -18.12
N GLY A 237 -2.49 -2.68 -19.02
CA GLY A 237 -3.19 -3.78 -19.69
C GLY A 237 -4.52 -4.28 -19.06
N VAL A 238 -5.26 -5.15 -19.78
CA VAL A 238 -6.57 -5.69 -19.36
C VAL A 238 -6.47 -6.56 -18.10
N TRP A 239 -5.33 -7.20 -17.86
CA TRP A 239 -5.07 -8.06 -16.70
C TRP A 239 -5.11 -7.33 -15.35
N ARG A 240 -5.16 -5.98 -15.35
CA ARG A 240 -5.40 -5.15 -14.17
C ARG A 240 -6.86 -5.21 -13.66
N LEU A 241 -7.80 -5.75 -14.43
CA LEU A 241 -9.20 -5.97 -14.01
C LEU A 241 -9.37 -7.20 -13.11
N LYS A 242 -8.52 -7.34 -12.10
CA LYS A 242 -8.59 -8.41 -11.10
C LYS A 242 -8.71 -7.77 -9.71
N PRO A 243 -9.58 -8.27 -8.82
CA PRO A 243 -9.73 -7.68 -7.50
C PRO A 243 -8.46 -7.79 -6.66
N ALA A 244 -8.35 -6.91 -5.67
CA ALA A 244 -7.29 -6.84 -4.67
C ALA A 244 -5.89 -6.80 -5.29
N LEU A 245 -4.90 -7.48 -4.68
CA LEU A 245 -3.51 -7.43 -5.14
C LEU A 245 -3.27 -8.16 -6.47
N LYS A 246 -4.21 -9.00 -6.92
CA LYS A 246 -4.06 -9.76 -8.17
C LYS A 246 -4.06 -8.86 -9.41
N LYS A 247 -4.55 -7.61 -9.32
CA LYS A 247 -4.32 -6.59 -10.38
C LYS A 247 -2.86 -6.20 -10.54
N TYR A 248 -2.02 -6.43 -9.53
CA TYR A 248 -0.59 -6.14 -9.62
C TYR A 248 0.25 -7.35 -10.05
N ALA A 249 -0.39 -8.47 -10.41
CA ALA A 249 0.28 -9.70 -10.79
C ALA A 249 1.32 -9.48 -11.90
N CYS A 250 2.55 -9.92 -11.64
CA CYS A 250 3.65 -9.94 -12.59
C CYS A 250 4.15 -11.37 -12.80
N ASP A 251 4.45 -11.72 -14.05
CA ASP A 251 5.14 -12.94 -14.39
C ASP A 251 6.64 -12.71 -14.18
N LEU A 252 7.25 -13.49 -13.28
CA LEU A 252 8.67 -13.39 -12.95
C LEU A 252 9.38 -14.68 -13.37
N THR A 253 10.62 -14.54 -13.83
CA THR A 253 11.52 -15.67 -14.13
C THR A 253 12.83 -15.50 -13.39
N LEU A 254 13.41 -16.60 -12.93
CA LEU A 254 14.70 -16.60 -12.26
C LEU A 254 15.82 -16.48 -13.29
N ASP A 255 16.84 -15.68 -12.99
CA ASP A 255 17.98 -15.48 -13.88
C ASP A 255 19.05 -16.56 -13.66
N PRO A 256 19.27 -17.49 -14.63
CA PRO A 256 20.28 -18.53 -14.51
C PRO A 256 21.71 -17.98 -14.41
N ASN A 257 21.94 -16.73 -14.80
CA ASN A 257 23.26 -16.09 -14.67
C ASN A 257 23.59 -15.68 -13.23
N THR A 258 22.58 -15.48 -12.38
CA THR A 258 22.77 -15.16 -10.96
C THR A 258 22.76 -16.40 -10.07
N ALA A 259 22.09 -17.48 -10.49
CA ALA A 259 21.85 -18.66 -9.68
C ALA A 259 23.13 -19.33 -9.15
N ASN A 260 23.20 -19.56 -7.85
CA ASN A 260 24.26 -20.37 -7.27
C ASN A 260 24.27 -21.80 -7.84
N ARG A 261 25.45 -22.43 -7.92
CA ARG A 261 25.60 -23.79 -8.48
C ARG A 261 24.87 -24.86 -7.70
N ARG A 262 24.53 -24.64 -6.43
CA ARG A 262 23.72 -25.56 -5.61
C ARG A 262 22.21 -25.39 -5.82
N LEU A 263 21.79 -24.59 -6.79
CA LEU A 263 20.39 -24.40 -7.15
C LEU A 263 20.12 -24.95 -8.55
N SER A 264 19.10 -25.79 -8.70
CA SER A 264 18.61 -26.25 -9.99
C SER A 264 17.37 -25.44 -10.38
N LEU A 265 17.41 -24.81 -11.55
CA LEU A 265 16.27 -24.10 -12.14
C LEU A 265 15.51 -25.02 -13.08
N SER A 266 14.18 -24.99 -13.01
CA SER A 266 13.27 -25.80 -13.82
C SER A 266 11.97 -25.04 -14.12
N GLU A 267 11.07 -25.65 -14.88
CA GLU A 267 9.77 -25.06 -15.26
C GLU A 267 9.95 -23.68 -15.89
N ASP A 268 10.75 -23.59 -16.96
CA ASP A 268 11.10 -22.34 -17.65
C ASP A 268 11.66 -21.25 -16.71
N ASN A 269 12.49 -21.68 -15.75
CA ASN A 269 13.08 -20.85 -14.69
C ASN A 269 12.06 -20.23 -13.73
N ARG A 270 10.86 -20.82 -13.58
CA ARG A 270 9.89 -20.41 -12.55
C ARG A 270 10.03 -21.17 -11.25
N LYS A 271 10.79 -22.27 -11.25
CA LYS A 271 11.01 -23.12 -10.08
C LYS A 271 12.49 -23.27 -9.77
N VAL A 272 12.83 -23.14 -8.49
CA VAL A 272 14.18 -23.37 -7.97
C VAL A 272 14.15 -24.46 -6.91
N THR A 273 15.15 -25.34 -6.94
CA THR A 273 15.32 -26.39 -5.94
C THR A 273 16.78 -26.44 -5.51
N ARG A 274 17.00 -26.49 -4.19
CA ARG A 274 18.34 -26.68 -3.64
C ARG A 274 18.77 -28.14 -3.81
N VAL A 275 19.92 -28.35 -4.44
CA VAL A 275 20.48 -29.67 -4.76
C VAL A 275 21.86 -29.85 -4.10
N ARG A 276 22.32 -31.10 -3.98
CA ARG A 276 23.62 -31.42 -3.40
C ARG A 276 24.75 -31.27 -4.42
N GLU A 277 24.48 -31.65 -5.66
CA GLU A 277 25.44 -31.59 -6.76
C GLU A 277 25.44 -30.22 -7.44
N ASP A 278 26.64 -29.72 -7.74
CA ASP A 278 26.80 -28.47 -8.48
C ASP A 278 26.24 -28.61 -9.90
N GLN A 279 25.36 -27.69 -10.24
CA GLN A 279 24.78 -27.57 -11.58
C GLN A 279 25.80 -26.98 -12.56
N SER A 280 25.75 -27.45 -13.80
CA SER A 280 26.69 -27.10 -14.87
C SER A 280 26.38 -25.74 -15.51
N TYR A 281 26.24 -24.69 -14.69
CA TYR A 281 26.05 -23.34 -15.20
C TYR A 281 27.38 -22.71 -15.68
N PRO A 282 27.37 -21.96 -16.81
CA PRO A 282 28.54 -21.20 -17.25
C PRO A 282 29.02 -20.20 -16.19
N ASP A 283 30.33 -19.96 -16.14
CA ASP A 283 30.88 -18.88 -15.35
C ASP A 283 30.28 -17.54 -15.77
N HIS A 284 29.86 -16.73 -14.79
CA HIS A 284 29.26 -15.43 -15.01
C HIS A 284 29.65 -14.47 -13.86
N PRO A 285 29.94 -13.18 -14.13
CA PRO A 285 30.31 -12.22 -13.08
C PRO A 285 29.24 -12.05 -12.00
N ASP A 286 27.95 -12.12 -12.39
CA ASP A 286 26.80 -11.91 -11.48
C ASP A 286 26.37 -13.16 -10.70
N ARG A 287 27.09 -14.28 -10.84
CA ARG A 287 26.72 -15.54 -10.19
C ARG A 287 27.07 -15.52 -8.71
N PHE A 288 26.11 -15.88 -7.86
CA PHE A 288 26.39 -16.13 -6.44
C PHE A 288 27.31 -17.32 -6.26
N ASP A 289 28.44 -17.15 -5.56
CA ASP A 289 29.43 -18.21 -5.37
C ASP A 289 29.25 -18.99 -4.05
N SER A 290 28.96 -18.30 -2.95
CA SER A 290 28.85 -18.91 -1.63
C SER A 290 27.41 -19.24 -1.23
N GLN A 291 26.55 -18.22 -1.26
CA GLN A 291 25.18 -18.38 -0.78
C GLN A 291 24.27 -19.02 -1.84
N PRO A 292 23.41 -19.99 -1.47
CA PRO A 292 22.51 -20.68 -2.39
C PRO A 292 21.32 -19.79 -2.78
N GLN A 293 21.56 -18.72 -3.53
CA GLN A 293 20.57 -17.73 -3.90
C GLN A 293 20.46 -17.53 -5.41
N VAL A 294 19.35 -16.95 -5.85
CA VAL A 294 19.06 -16.58 -7.23
C VAL A 294 18.16 -15.35 -7.26
N LEU A 295 18.36 -14.47 -8.24
CA LEU A 295 17.48 -13.33 -8.47
C LEU A 295 16.55 -13.55 -9.66
N GLY A 296 15.46 -12.81 -9.69
CA GLY A 296 14.65 -12.62 -10.87
C GLY A 296 15.39 -11.86 -11.97
N ARG A 297 14.96 -12.10 -13.21
CA ARG A 297 15.46 -11.43 -14.40
C ARG A 297 14.81 -10.06 -14.59
N GLU A 298 13.52 -9.94 -14.25
CA GLU A 298 12.72 -8.75 -14.45
C GLU A 298 12.91 -7.75 -13.31
N ALA A 299 13.20 -6.50 -13.65
CA ALA A 299 13.19 -5.39 -12.70
C ALA A 299 11.75 -5.07 -12.28
N LEU A 300 11.52 -4.98 -10.98
CA LEU A 300 10.23 -4.61 -10.41
C LEU A 300 10.07 -3.09 -10.52
N THR A 301 9.11 -2.61 -11.29
CA THR A 301 8.83 -1.17 -11.46
C THR A 301 7.42 -0.84 -11.01
N GLY A 302 7.25 0.28 -10.30
CA GLY A 302 5.94 0.71 -9.80
C GLY A 302 5.34 -0.27 -8.79
N ARG A 303 4.10 -0.73 -9.04
CA ARG A 303 3.38 -1.69 -8.20
C ARG A 303 3.39 -3.11 -8.80
N CYS A 304 3.91 -4.07 -8.03
CA CYS A 304 4.08 -5.47 -8.46
C CYS A 304 3.57 -6.44 -7.40
N TYR A 305 2.92 -7.52 -7.82
CA TYR A 305 2.49 -8.63 -6.97
C TYR A 305 2.91 -9.96 -7.59
N TRP A 306 3.42 -10.88 -6.78
CA TRP A 306 3.71 -12.24 -7.20
C TRP A 306 3.47 -13.21 -6.04
N GLU A 307 3.20 -14.46 -6.38
CA GLU A 307 3.03 -15.54 -5.40
C GLU A 307 4.22 -16.50 -5.50
N VAL A 308 4.72 -16.96 -4.35
CA VAL A 308 5.76 -17.97 -4.26
C VAL A 308 5.21 -19.15 -3.49
N GLU A 309 5.18 -20.31 -4.13
CA GLU A 309 4.98 -21.60 -3.47
C GLU A 309 6.34 -22.12 -2.98
N TRP A 310 6.39 -22.58 -1.73
CA TRP A 310 7.65 -22.96 -1.10
C TRP A 310 7.53 -24.22 -0.26
N GLU A 311 8.66 -24.92 -0.10
CA GLU A 311 8.82 -26.09 0.76
C GLU A 311 10.15 -25.98 1.52
N GLY A 312 10.14 -26.24 2.83
CA GLY A 312 11.34 -26.18 3.67
C GLY A 312 11.65 -24.78 4.21
N VAL A 313 12.92 -24.38 4.19
CA VAL A 313 13.38 -23.06 4.66
C VAL A 313 13.76 -22.26 3.42
N VAL A 314 13.10 -21.12 3.23
CA VAL A 314 13.33 -20.23 2.08
C VAL A 314 13.41 -18.77 2.53
N CYS A 315 14.28 -18.01 1.87
CA CYS A 315 14.33 -16.56 1.94
C CYS A 315 13.61 -15.98 0.72
N ILE A 316 12.64 -15.09 0.94
CA ILE A 316 11.91 -14.41 -0.14
C ILE A 316 11.94 -12.91 0.12
N GLY A 317 12.37 -12.16 -0.87
CA GLY A 317 12.40 -10.71 -0.75
C GLY A 317 12.76 -10.01 -2.03
N VAL A 318 13.21 -8.78 -1.88
CA VAL A 318 13.66 -7.93 -2.97
C VAL A 318 15.03 -7.34 -2.63
N THR A 319 15.85 -7.16 -3.64
CA THR A 319 17.19 -6.59 -3.50
C THR A 319 17.54 -5.76 -4.71
N TYR A 320 18.50 -4.83 -4.57
CA TYR A 320 19.00 -4.10 -5.71
C TYR A 320 19.96 -4.96 -6.54
N ARG A 321 20.00 -4.70 -7.85
CA ARG A 321 20.92 -5.39 -8.79
C ARG A 321 22.37 -5.43 -8.29
N GLY A 322 22.80 -4.36 -7.63
CA GLY A 322 24.17 -4.18 -7.11
C GLY A 322 24.54 -4.93 -5.83
N ILE A 323 23.70 -5.84 -5.31
CA ILE A 323 24.08 -6.71 -4.18
C ILE A 323 25.37 -7.50 -4.48
N THR A 324 26.24 -7.63 -3.47
CA THR A 324 27.49 -8.39 -3.57
C THR A 324 27.19 -9.85 -3.91
N ARG A 325 27.88 -10.42 -4.90
CA ARG A 325 27.67 -11.82 -5.34
C ARG A 325 28.73 -12.81 -4.87
N ARG A 326 29.80 -12.29 -4.24
CA ARG A 326 30.98 -13.06 -3.90
C ARG A 326 31.31 -13.01 -2.42
N GLY A 327 31.70 -14.16 -1.88
CA GLY A 327 32.13 -14.30 -0.50
C GLY A 327 31.00 -14.64 0.47
N GLU A 328 31.33 -14.68 1.77
CA GLU A 328 30.42 -15.09 2.85
C GLU A 328 29.92 -13.90 3.69
N GLY A 329 30.12 -12.67 3.22
CA GLY A 329 29.73 -11.47 3.94
C GLY A 329 28.21 -11.24 3.96
N ASP A 330 27.72 -10.56 4.99
CA ASP A 330 26.30 -10.18 5.13
C ASP A 330 25.79 -9.33 3.95
N ASP A 331 26.68 -8.62 3.25
CA ASP A 331 26.36 -7.82 2.06
C ASP A 331 26.05 -8.67 0.81
N SER A 332 26.37 -9.97 0.85
CA SER A 332 26.07 -10.95 -0.19
C SER A 332 24.86 -11.84 0.12
N ASP A 333 24.33 -11.74 1.35
CA ASP A 333 23.21 -12.54 1.77
C ASP A 333 21.87 -11.85 1.46
N LEU A 334 20.93 -12.58 0.84
CA LEU A 334 19.51 -12.24 0.86
C LEU A 334 19.01 -12.42 2.32
N GLY A 335 19.40 -11.48 3.19
CA GLY A 335 18.96 -11.38 4.58
C GLY A 335 19.90 -10.56 5.46
N GLY A 336 21.07 -10.15 4.96
CA GLY A 336 22.10 -9.50 5.77
C GLY A 336 21.82 -8.03 6.10
N THR A 337 22.27 -7.63 7.30
CA THR A 337 21.83 -6.40 7.98
C THR A 337 22.55 -5.11 7.55
N THR A 338 23.50 -5.18 6.62
CA THR A 338 24.49 -4.11 6.40
C THR A 338 24.35 -3.33 5.09
N SER A 339 23.36 -3.62 4.24
CA SER A 339 23.18 -2.90 2.96
C SER A 339 21.96 -1.95 3.00
N PRO A 340 22.11 -0.65 2.68
CA PRO A 340 20.98 0.26 2.59
C PRO A 340 20.07 -0.15 1.43
N GLY A 341 18.92 -0.75 1.77
CA GLY A 341 17.85 -1.11 0.82
C GLY A 341 17.56 -2.60 0.65
N LEU A 342 18.07 -3.45 1.54
CA LEU A 342 17.72 -4.87 1.59
C LEU A 342 16.44 -5.06 2.43
N PHE A 343 15.34 -5.53 1.83
CA PHE A 343 14.10 -5.85 2.57
C PHE A 343 13.68 -7.27 2.28
N ILE A 344 13.81 -8.12 3.30
CA ILE A 344 13.68 -9.56 3.14
C ILE A 344 12.83 -10.10 4.29
N VAL A 345 11.89 -10.97 3.91
CA VAL A 345 11.26 -11.89 4.85
C VAL A 345 11.97 -13.22 4.71
N MET A 346 12.74 -13.59 5.72
CA MET A 346 13.11 -14.99 5.87
C MET A 346 11.90 -15.75 6.42
N MET A 347 11.29 -16.60 5.59
CA MET A 347 10.23 -17.51 6.04
C MET A 347 10.90 -18.80 6.54
N VAL A 348 11.05 -18.89 7.86
CA VAL A 348 11.52 -20.11 8.53
C VAL A 348 10.33 -20.88 9.11
N VAL A 349 10.13 -22.12 8.67
CA VAL A 349 9.44 -23.11 9.50
C VAL A 349 10.47 -23.67 10.48
N THR A 350 10.47 -23.19 11.71
CA THR A 350 11.25 -23.80 12.78
C THR A 350 10.55 -25.06 13.28
N MET A 351 11.25 -26.19 13.27
CA MET A 351 10.94 -27.29 14.20
C MET A 351 11.18 -26.79 15.64
N PRO A 352 10.44 -27.26 16.66
CA PRO A 352 10.55 -26.73 18.01
C PRO A 352 11.98 -26.83 18.53
N GLY A 353 12.59 -25.68 18.89
CA GLY A 353 13.85 -25.64 19.63
C GLY A 353 15.05 -24.92 18.99
N THR A 354 14.89 -24.18 17.88
CA THR A 354 15.97 -23.35 17.33
C THR A 354 15.66 -21.86 17.46
N THR A 355 16.55 -21.14 18.15
CA THR A 355 16.46 -19.68 18.36
C THR A 355 17.28 -18.99 17.28
N VAL A 356 16.65 -18.16 16.46
CA VAL A 356 17.34 -17.32 15.47
C VAL A 356 17.23 -15.86 15.89
N GLN A 357 18.35 -15.15 15.95
CA GLN A 357 18.38 -13.71 16.19
C GLN A 357 17.91 -12.96 14.94
N ARG A 358 16.89 -12.11 15.12
CA ARG A 358 16.54 -10.99 14.24
C ARG A 358 16.02 -11.34 12.84
N GLN A 359 15.13 -12.32 12.74
CA GLN A 359 14.29 -12.55 11.56
C GLN A 359 12.83 -12.76 12.00
N THR A 360 11.89 -12.16 11.28
CA THR A 360 10.46 -12.39 11.51
C THR A 360 10.13 -13.82 11.06
N SER A 361 10.27 -14.80 11.96
CA SER A 361 9.89 -16.19 11.72
C SER A 361 8.37 -16.26 11.57
N LEU A 362 7.89 -16.47 10.34
CA LEU A 362 6.47 -16.61 10.06
C LEU A 362 6.11 -18.08 10.12
N SER A 363 5.57 -18.53 11.26
CA SER A 363 5.02 -19.87 11.38
C SER A 363 3.75 -19.97 10.51
N PRO A 364 3.73 -20.78 9.44
CA PRO A 364 2.61 -20.88 8.53
C PRO A 364 1.69 -21.99 9.04
N ALA A 365 0.86 -21.68 10.03
CA ALA A 365 -0.29 -22.53 10.28
C ALA A 365 -1.23 -22.42 9.06
N GLY A 366 -1.08 -23.34 8.09
CA GLY A 366 -2.11 -23.67 7.10
C GLY A 366 -1.90 -23.31 5.62
N SER A 367 -0.74 -22.80 5.16
CA SER A 367 -0.48 -22.60 3.72
C SER A 367 1.01 -22.58 3.35
N THR A 368 1.35 -23.16 2.19
CA THR A 368 2.68 -23.18 1.54
C THR A 368 2.84 -22.10 0.46
N ARG A 369 1.90 -21.14 0.36
CA ARG A 369 1.95 -20.02 -0.59
C ARG A 369 2.02 -18.67 0.12
N VAL A 370 2.97 -17.84 -0.30
CA VAL A 370 3.09 -16.43 0.11
C VAL A 370 2.89 -15.52 -1.08
N GLY A 371 2.08 -14.47 -0.90
CA GLY A 371 1.95 -13.37 -1.84
C GLY A 371 2.85 -12.22 -1.40
N VAL A 372 3.62 -11.66 -2.33
CA VAL A 372 4.49 -10.51 -2.12
C VAL A 372 3.96 -9.35 -2.94
N TYR A 373 3.74 -8.20 -2.31
CA TYR A 373 3.27 -6.97 -2.95
C TYR A 373 4.27 -5.85 -2.71
N LEU A 374 4.82 -5.31 -3.79
CA LEU A 374 5.67 -4.13 -3.79
C LEU A 374 4.83 -2.93 -4.26
N ASP A 375 4.78 -1.88 -3.45
CA ASP A 375 4.29 -0.56 -3.84
C ASP A 375 5.45 0.43 -3.77
N ARG A 376 6.22 0.55 -4.86
CA ARG A 376 7.37 1.46 -4.90
C ARG A 376 6.98 2.92 -4.64
N PRO A 377 5.92 3.48 -5.26
CA PRO A 377 5.50 4.85 -4.98
C PRO A 377 5.17 5.10 -3.52
N ALA A 378 4.48 4.17 -2.87
CA ALA A 378 4.16 4.27 -1.44
C ALA A 378 5.35 3.89 -0.54
N GLY A 379 6.41 3.33 -1.11
CA GLY A 379 7.56 2.88 -0.35
C GLY A 379 7.28 1.65 0.52
N SER A 380 6.44 0.71 0.08
CA SER A 380 6.07 -0.48 0.86
C SER A 380 6.39 -1.81 0.16
N LEU A 381 6.74 -2.82 0.97
CA LEU A 381 6.84 -4.22 0.56
C LEU A 381 6.07 -5.08 1.57
N SER A 382 4.92 -5.59 1.15
CA SER A 382 3.97 -6.31 1.97
C SER A 382 3.95 -7.80 1.64
N PHE A 383 3.82 -8.63 2.67
CA PHE A 383 3.76 -10.08 2.57
C PHE A 383 2.41 -10.57 3.08
N TYR A 384 1.81 -11.51 2.35
CA TYR A 384 0.49 -12.06 2.62
C TYR A 384 0.53 -13.58 2.61
N ARG A 385 -0.18 -14.21 3.53
CA ARG A 385 -0.46 -15.64 3.46
C ARG A 385 -1.59 -15.84 2.45
N VAL A 386 -1.38 -16.73 1.48
CA VAL A 386 -2.38 -17.07 0.47
C VAL A 386 -3.07 -18.37 0.89
N SER A 387 -4.31 -18.28 1.36
CA SER A 387 -5.09 -19.45 1.75
C SER A 387 -6.01 -19.86 0.59
N PRO A 388 -6.02 -21.14 0.16
CA PRO A 388 -6.90 -21.59 -0.91
C PRO A 388 -8.37 -21.40 -0.52
N GLY A 389 -9.15 -20.81 -1.42
CA GLY A 389 -10.59 -20.67 -1.26
C GLY A 389 -11.30 -22.02 -1.34
N GLY A 390 -12.18 -22.32 -0.39
CA GLY A 390 -13.03 -23.52 -0.44
C GLY A 390 -14.15 -23.36 -1.47
N GLY A 391 -14.54 -24.46 -2.13
CA GLY A 391 -15.82 -24.54 -2.87
C GLY A 391 -16.01 -23.56 -4.03
N GLY A 392 -14.93 -23.16 -4.72
CA GLY A 392 -14.99 -22.23 -5.86
C GLY A 392 -14.82 -20.75 -5.52
N SER A 393 -14.53 -20.41 -4.25
CA SER A 393 -14.12 -19.07 -3.83
C SER A 393 -12.69 -18.75 -4.28
N SER A 394 -12.40 -17.45 -4.50
CA SER A 394 -11.03 -16.97 -4.69
C SER A 394 -10.17 -17.21 -3.44
N ASP A 395 -8.84 -17.30 -3.64
CA ASP A 395 -7.87 -17.33 -2.53
C ASP A 395 -8.07 -16.14 -1.59
N THR A 396 -7.89 -16.37 -0.29
CA THR A 396 -7.91 -15.32 0.74
C THR A 396 -6.48 -14.87 1.04
N LEU A 397 -6.26 -13.56 1.06
CA LEU A 397 -4.97 -12.95 1.43
C LEU A 397 -5.04 -12.47 2.89
N THR A 398 -4.21 -13.03 3.75
CA THR A 398 -4.05 -12.55 5.12
C THR A 398 -2.74 -11.80 5.25
N HIS A 399 -2.78 -10.51 5.56
CA HIS A 399 -1.57 -9.70 5.78
C HIS A 399 -0.68 -10.33 6.85
N ILE A 400 0.61 -10.38 6.57
CA ILE A 400 1.61 -10.90 7.49
C ILE A 400 2.48 -9.76 8.03
N HIS A 401 3.12 -9.02 7.13
CA HIS A 401 4.04 -7.95 7.49
C HIS A 401 4.27 -7.00 6.31
N THR A 402 4.59 -5.74 6.60
CA THR A 402 4.98 -4.74 5.60
C THR A 402 6.27 -4.06 6.02
N PHE A 403 7.25 -4.05 5.11
CA PHE A 403 8.47 -3.25 5.23
C PHE A 403 8.27 -1.92 4.53
N TRP A 404 8.94 -0.90 5.05
CA TRP A 404 8.85 0.45 4.51
C TRP A 404 10.24 0.94 4.09
N SER A 405 10.31 1.51 2.88
CA SER A 405 11.53 2.01 2.27
C SER A 405 11.24 3.00 1.16
N SER A 406 12.11 3.97 0.95
CA SER A 406 12.02 4.91 -0.18
C SER A 406 12.37 4.32 -1.55
N PHE A 407 12.81 3.05 -1.63
CA PHE A 407 13.15 2.33 -2.87
C PHE A 407 13.85 3.18 -3.95
N THR A 408 14.90 3.90 -3.56
CA THR A 408 15.49 5.00 -4.35
C THR A 408 16.35 4.58 -5.53
N GLN A 409 16.75 3.31 -5.64
CA GLN A 409 17.56 2.81 -6.75
C GLN A 409 16.70 2.20 -7.86
N GLU A 410 17.18 2.32 -9.10
CA GLU A 410 16.41 1.99 -10.31
C GLU A 410 16.04 0.50 -10.36
N ASP A 411 17.00 -0.40 -10.12
CA ASP A 411 16.81 -1.83 -10.38
C ASP A 411 16.64 -2.66 -9.09
N LEU A 412 15.40 -2.74 -8.63
CA LEU A 412 14.97 -3.68 -7.59
C LEU A 412 14.52 -4.98 -8.25
N LEU A 413 15.06 -6.10 -7.79
CA LEU A 413 14.84 -7.45 -8.31
C LEU A 413 14.24 -8.33 -7.21
N PRO A 414 13.33 -9.26 -7.54
CA PRO A 414 12.91 -10.28 -6.59
C PRO A 414 14.07 -11.27 -6.37
N GLY A 415 14.18 -11.81 -5.17
CA GLY A 415 15.23 -12.77 -4.81
C GLY A 415 14.69 -13.95 -4.03
N VAL A 416 15.26 -15.13 -4.27
CA VAL A 416 14.98 -16.37 -3.56
C VAL A 416 16.29 -16.99 -3.07
N GLY A 417 16.32 -17.44 -1.82
CA GLY A 417 17.49 -18.08 -1.18
C GLY A 417 17.14 -19.29 -0.33
#